data_AF-A0A6J0U668-F1
#
_entry.id   AF-A0A6J0U668-F1
#
_cell.length_a   1.000
_cell.length_b   1.000
_cell.length_c   1.000
_cell.angle_alpha   90.00
_cell.angle_beta   90.00
_cell.angle_gamma   90.00
#
_symmetry.space_group_name_H-M   'P 1'
#
loop_
_entity.id
_entity.type
_entity.pdbx_description
1 polymer ?
#
loop_
_entity_poly.entity_id
_entity_poly.type
_entity_poly.pdbx_seq_one_letter_code
_entity_poly.pdbx_strand_id
1 'polypeptide(L)'
;MESFLGGCGAALQEHLRTNQKVHVVLGNEACDLDSMVSALALACFFAKTSWEAKAAFIPVLNIPRLDFPLRTESTFLLKEQQIPESSLVFRDEIDLHALHQAGLLSLTLVDHHVLPSRDRALEEAVTEVIDHRPLELQRGPSCPVTAELVGSCATLVTERILQHPTQVLDRQTAALLHGTIVLDCVNMAPEAGKVTPKDTHYVSLLESKFPDLPSRSTIFEALQKAKFDVSGLTTDQMLRKDLKTLSGKEATIAISAIYVSLQVSQALERSSDPSLDLSPRESPSPAIRAYDQGNAVASRKKVLPVIQAFLSVWDRGGLAGTDMQPEATDRDRKMRADPSGAAGRDPELGRDPKDPAKSHHLGDDLVDDDAPLPPTPMNSLVDECPLDRGLPKLSAEAVFERFNRIAVVRSSTEESPEKK
;
A
#
# COMPACT_ATOMS: atom_id res chain seq x y z
N MET A 1 11.29 17.77 -11.73
CA MET A 1 9.98 17.52 -11.10
C MET A 1 9.55 18.66 -10.18
N GLU A 2 10.38 19.03 -9.20
CA GLU A 2 10.04 19.98 -8.13
C GLU A 2 9.50 21.33 -8.65
N SER A 3 10.20 21.97 -9.60
CA SER A 3 9.76 23.25 -10.17
C SER A 3 8.38 23.18 -10.83
N PHE A 4 8.04 22.05 -11.46
CA PHE A 4 6.72 21.85 -12.04
C PHE A 4 5.64 21.76 -10.96
N LEU A 5 5.87 20.95 -9.92
CA LEU A 5 4.93 20.82 -8.80
C LEU A 5 4.77 22.14 -8.04
N GLY A 6 5.87 22.87 -7.80
CA GLY A 6 5.83 24.19 -7.17
C GLY A 6 4.99 25.22 -7.94
N GLY A 7 4.82 25.05 -9.26
CA GLY A 7 3.95 25.87 -10.09
C GLY A 7 2.49 25.39 -10.19
N CYS A 8 2.19 24.14 -9.83
CA CYS A 8 0.86 23.53 -10.05
C CYS A 8 -0.25 24.28 -9.30
N GLY A 9 -0.03 24.64 -8.03
CA GLY A 9 -1.03 25.38 -7.26
C GLY A 9 -1.38 26.74 -7.89
N ALA A 10 -0.36 27.50 -8.31
CA ALA A 10 -0.58 28.79 -8.96
C ALA A 10 -1.26 28.65 -10.33
N ALA A 11 -0.85 27.65 -11.13
CA ALA A 11 -1.46 27.36 -12.42
C ALA A 11 -2.93 26.95 -12.28
N LEU A 12 -3.25 26.10 -11.30
CA LEU A 12 -4.62 25.71 -10.97
C LEU A 12 -5.47 26.94 -10.62
N GLN A 13 -5.00 27.78 -9.69
CA GLN A 13 -5.74 28.97 -9.28
C GLN A 13 -5.97 29.96 -10.44
N GLU A 14 -4.97 30.15 -11.29
CA GLU A 14 -5.10 31.03 -12.47
C GLU A 14 -6.10 30.47 -13.49
N HIS A 15 -6.07 29.16 -13.75
CA HIS A 15 -7.01 28.52 -14.68
C HIS A 15 -8.45 28.55 -14.13
N LEU A 16 -8.63 28.35 -12.82
CA LEU A 16 -9.92 28.52 -12.15
C LEU A 16 -10.42 29.97 -12.28
N ARG A 17 -9.55 30.95 -12.06
CA ARG A 17 -9.90 32.38 -12.16
C ARG A 17 -10.26 32.81 -13.58
N THR A 18 -9.65 32.20 -14.58
CA THR A 18 -9.80 32.57 -16.00
C THR A 18 -10.74 31.64 -16.78
N ASN A 19 -11.40 30.68 -16.12
CA ASN A 19 -12.24 29.66 -16.75
C ASN A 19 -11.53 28.92 -17.90
N GLN A 20 -10.27 28.54 -17.67
CA GLN A 20 -9.49 27.73 -18.61
C GLN A 20 -9.53 26.26 -18.22
N LYS A 21 -9.23 25.40 -19.21
CA LYS A 21 -9.26 23.95 -19.02
C LYS A 21 -8.20 23.50 -18.01
N VAL A 22 -8.56 22.51 -17.21
CA VAL A 22 -7.67 21.82 -16.29
C VAL A 22 -7.68 20.34 -16.66
N HIS A 23 -6.50 19.79 -16.92
CA HIS A 23 -6.30 18.37 -17.11
C HIS A 23 -5.72 17.78 -15.84
N VAL A 24 -6.48 16.90 -15.19
CA VAL A 24 -6.07 16.25 -13.95
C VAL A 24 -5.58 14.85 -14.26
N VAL A 25 -4.40 14.50 -13.74
CA VAL A 25 -3.95 13.11 -13.68
C VAL A 25 -4.26 12.59 -12.27
N LEU A 26 -5.10 11.57 -12.19
CA LEU A 26 -5.67 11.07 -10.94
C LEU A 26 -5.25 9.62 -10.70
N GLY A 27 -4.62 9.36 -9.57
CA GLY A 27 -4.36 8.00 -9.07
C GLY A 27 -5.57 7.40 -8.36
N ASN A 28 -5.45 6.14 -7.93
CA ASN A 28 -6.49 5.49 -7.14
C ASN A 28 -6.63 6.13 -5.74
N GLU A 29 -7.72 5.81 -5.05
CA GLU A 29 -8.05 6.36 -3.73
C GLU A 29 -7.25 5.76 -2.56
N ALA A 30 -6.52 4.67 -2.79
CA ALA A 30 -5.51 4.25 -1.85
C ALA A 30 -4.36 5.26 -1.84
N CYS A 31 -4.05 5.88 -2.98
CA CYS A 31 -2.96 6.85 -3.12
C CYS A 31 -1.66 6.27 -2.53
N ASP A 32 -1.38 5.01 -2.87
CA ASP A 32 -0.09 4.39 -2.57
C ASP A 32 1.02 5.01 -3.43
N LEU A 33 2.24 4.50 -3.27
CA LEU A 33 3.41 5.04 -3.95
C LEU A 33 3.24 5.02 -5.47
N ASP A 34 2.67 3.95 -6.02
CA ASP A 34 2.47 3.79 -7.46
C ASP A 34 1.50 4.82 -8.02
N SER A 35 0.30 4.90 -7.44
CA SER A 35 -0.70 5.91 -7.81
C SER A 35 -0.16 7.34 -7.74
N MET A 36 0.56 7.68 -6.66
CA MET A 36 1.15 9.01 -6.50
C MET A 36 2.20 9.28 -7.58
N VAL A 37 3.20 8.41 -7.71
CA VAL A 37 4.33 8.64 -8.63
C VAL A 37 3.88 8.61 -10.08
N SER A 38 3.00 7.68 -10.45
CA SER A 38 2.40 7.61 -11.78
C SER A 38 1.68 8.93 -12.13
N ALA A 39 0.90 9.50 -11.21
CA ALA A 39 0.21 10.77 -11.44
C ALA A 39 1.18 11.94 -11.59
N LEU A 40 2.15 12.07 -10.68
CA LEU A 40 3.15 13.15 -10.71
C LEU A 40 4.00 13.11 -11.98
N ALA A 41 4.50 11.92 -12.34
CA ALA A 41 5.36 11.71 -13.50
C ALA A 41 4.63 12.03 -14.81
N LEU A 42 3.41 11.54 -14.97
CA LEU A 42 2.64 11.73 -16.19
C LEU A 42 2.17 13.18 -16.36
N ALA A 43 1.70 13.84 -15.29
CA ALA A 43 1.32 15.25 -15.35
C ALA A 43 2.52 16.16 -15.70
N CYS A 44 3.68 15.88 -15.10
CA CYS A 44 4.93 16.59 -15.39
C CYS A 44 5.34 16.40 -16.87
N PHE A 45 5.17 15.19 -17.40
CA PHE A 45 5.42 14.89 -18.80
C PHE A 45 4.47 15.64 -19.74
N PHE A 46 3.16 15.65 -19.45
CA PHE A 46 2.19 16.41 -20.26
C PHE A 46 2.48 17.91 -20.25
N ALA A 47 2.80 18.49 -19.10
CA ALA A 47 3.16 19.91 -19.00
C ALA A 47 4.36 20.29 -19.89
N LYS A 48 5.30 19.37 -20.10
CA LYS A 48 6.50 19.59 -20.93
C LYS A 48 6.30 19.30 -22.41
N THR A 49 5.28 18.53 -22.77
CA THR A 49 5.09 18.02 -24.15
C THR A 49 3.82 18.51 -24.83
N SER A 50 2.84 18.98 -24.08
CA SER A 50 1.51 19.37 -24.55
C SER A 50 1.25 20.88 -24.41
N TRP A 51 2.25 21.70 -24.72
CA TRP A 51 2.16 23.17 -24.60
C TRP A 51 1.01 23.80 -25.42
N GLU A 52 0.59 23.14 -26.50
CA GLU A 52 -0.51 23.60 -27.37
C GLU A 52 -1.89 23.46 -26.72
N ALA A 53 -2.04 22.60 -25.71
CA ALA A 53 -3.33 22.24 -25.13
C ALA A 53 -3.99 23.39 -24.34
N LYS A 54 -3.25 24.47 -24.02
CA LYS A 54 -3.70 25.62 -23.21
C LYS A 54 -4.45 25.18 -21.94
N ALA A 55 -4.00 24.10 -21.33
CA ALA A 55 -4.57 23.52 -20.11
C ALA A 55 -3.50 23.48 -19.02
N ALA A 56 -3.94 23.59 -17.77
CA ALA A 56 -3.09 23.29 -16.63
C ALA A 56 -3.09 21.78 -16.40
N PHE A 57 -1.91 21.17 -16.39
CA PHE A 57 -1.74 19.74 -16.09
C PHE A 57 -1.45 19.58 -14.60
N ILE A 58 -2.40 19.04 -13.85
CA ILE A 58 -2.35 18.99 -12.39
C ILE A 58 -2.38 17.53 -11.92
N PRO A 59 -1.32 17.01 -11.30
CA PRO A 59 -1.40 15.74 -10.61
C PRO A 59 -2.19 15.93 -9.31
N VAL A 60 -3.21 15.10 -9.10
CA VAL A 60 -4.02 15.14 -7.88
C VAL A 60 -3.84 13.83 -7.11
N LEU A 61 -3.41 13.95 -5.86
CA LEU A 61 -3.38 12.83 -4.93
C LEU A 61 -4.80 12.59 -4.41
N ASN A 62 -5.36 11.41 -4.69
CA ASN A 62 -6.78 11.11 -4.51
C ASN A 62 -7.16 10.77 -3.06
N ILE A 63 -6.64 11.56 -2.12
CA ILE A 63 -6.90 11.51 -0.68
C ILE A 63 -6.94 12.94 -0.13
N PRO A 64 -7.55 13.18 1.06
CA PRO A 64 -7.41 14.44 1.76
C PRO A 64 -5.95 14.71 2.14
N ARG A 65 -5.52 15.98 2.14
CA ARG A 65 -4.15 16.36 2.55
C ARG A 65 -3.78 15.80 3.94
N LEU A 66 -4.74 15.78 4.87
CA LEU A 66 -4.53 15.32 6.23
C LEU A 66 -4.11 13.83 6.32
N ASP A 67 -4.41 13.04 5.29
CA ASP A 67 -4.14 11.61 5.24
C ASP A 67 -2.81 11.29 4.55
N PHE A 68 -2.18 12.27 3.89
CA PHE A 68 -0.89 12.07 3.22
C PHE A 68 0.23 11.54 4.13
N PRO A 69 0.38 12.01 5.40
CA PRO A 69 1.39 11.47 6.30
C PRO A 69 1.28 9.95 6.52
N LEU A 70 0.11 9.33 6.28
CA LEU A 70 -0.09 7.89 6.43
C LEU A 70 0.66 7.06 5.37
N ARG A 71 0.99 7.70 4.23
CA ARG A 71 1.75 7.11 3.12
C ARG A 71 3.25 7.34 3.34
N THR A 72 3.78 6.66 4.34
CA THR A 72 5.12 6.91 4.88
C THR A 72 6.21 6.67 3.84
N GLU A 73 6.07 5.67 2.98
CA GLU A 73 6.93 5.44 1.81
C GLU A 73 6.90 6.61 0.81
N SER A 74 5.72 7.19 0.57
CA SER A 74 5.54 8.35 -0.31
C SER A 74 6.20 9.60 0.27
N THR A 75 5.94 9.89 1.54
CA THR A 75 6.57 11.04 2.25
C THR A 75 8.09 10.92 2.29
N PHE A 76 8.60 9.70 2.51
CA PHE A 76 10.03 9.41 2.51
C PHE A 76 10.63 9.68 1.12
N LEU A 77 10.05 9.12 0.06
CA LEU A 77 10.61 9.25 -1.28
C LEU A 77 10.61 10.69 -1.77
N LEU A 78 9.54 11.45 -1.51
CA LEU A 78 9.47 12.87 -1.85
C LEU A 78 10.54 13.68 -1.11
N LYS A 79 10.75 13.40 0.19
CA LYS A 79 11.79 14.06 0.98
C LYS A 79 13.19 13.77 0.44
N GLU A 80 13.49 12.53 0.08
CA GLU A 80 14.75 12.14 -0.56
C GLU A 80 14.96 12.87 -1.90
N GLN A 81 13.89 13.11 -2.66
CA GLN A 81 13.94 13.89 -3.90
C GLN A 81 13.80 15.40 -3.71
N GLN A 82 13.79 15.88 -2.46
CA GLN A 82 13.65 17.30 -2.09
C GLN A 82 12.38 17.95 -2.64
N ILE A 83 11.29 17.19 -2.74
CA ILE A 83 9.98 17.70 -3.17
C ILE A 83 9.16 18.06 -1.94
N PRO A 84 8.82 19.35 -1.73
CA PRO A 84 8.05 19.76 -0.57
C PRO A 84 6.59 19.34 -0.70
N GLU A 85 6.00 18.81 0.38
CA GLU A 85 4.58 18.40 0.41
C GLU A 85 3.61 19.54 0.09
N SER A 86 4.02 20.79 0.36
CA SER A 86 3.25 21.99 0.03
C SER A 86 3.12 22.25 -1.48
N SER A 87 3.89 21.55 -2.32
CA SER A 87 3.80 21.63 -3.79
C SER A 87 2.80 20.64 -4.39
N LEU A 88 2.27 19.71 -3.60
CA LEU A 88 1.30 18.72 -4.05
C LEU A 88 -0.12 19.28 -3.97
N VAL A 89 -1.01 18.78 -4.83
CA VAL A 89 -2.45 19.08 -4.83
C VAL A 89 -3.23 17.84 -4.41
N PHE A 90 -4.12 18.01 -3.44
CA PHE A 90 -4.92 16.91 -2.87
C PHE A 90 -6.37 16.97 -3.30
N ARG A 91 -7.09 15.85 -3.11
CA ARG A 91 -8.49 15.70 -3.53
C ARG A 91 -9.42 16.73 -2.90
N ASP A 92 -9.14 17.14 -1.67
CA ASP A 92 -9.90 18.13 -0.90
C ASP A 92 -9.57 19.60 -1.25
N GLU A 93 -8.61 19.82 -2.15
CA GLU A 93 -8.18 21.16 -2.59
C GLU A 93 -8.68 21.54 -3.98
N ILE A 94 -9.35 20.61 -4.66
CA ILE A 94 -9.87 20.79 -6.02
C ILE A 94 -11.26 20.16 -6.17
N ASP A 95 -12.23 20.98 -6.60
CA ASP A 95 -13.59 20.51 -6.89
C ASP A 95 -13.69 20.01 -8.33
N LEU A 96 -13.41 18.71 -8.52
CA LEU A 96 -13.49 18.05 -9.82
C LEU A 96 -14.92 18.08 -10.39
N HIS A 97 -15.95 17.95 -9.55
CA HIS A 97 -17.34 17.95 -10.02
C HIS A 97 -17.76 19.32 -10.53
N ALA A 98 -17.37 20.42 -9.85
CA ALA A 98 -17.61 21.77 -10.34
C ALA A 98 -16.87 22.05 -11.66
N LEU A 99 -15.61 21.62 -11.77
CA LEU A 99 -14.85 21.73 -13.03
C LEU A 99 -15.51 20.95 -14.17
N HIS A 100 -16.01 19.75 -13.90
CA HIS A 100 -16.71 18.93 -14.88
C HIS A 100 -18.03 19.58 -15.32
N GLN A 101 -18.85 20.05 -14.37
CA GLN A 101 -20.10 20.77 -14.66
C GLN A 101 -19.87 22.04 -15.50
N ALA A 102 -18.73 22.71 -15.30
CA ALA A 102 -18.33 23.87 -16.10
C ALA A 102 -17.76 23.51 -17.49
N GLY A 103 -17.59 22.22 -17.82
CA GLY A 103 -16.97 21.77 -19.06
C GLY A 103 -15.46 22.07 -19.15
N LEU A 104 -14.82 22.28 -18.01
CA LEU A 104 -13.40 22.66 -17.92
C LEU A 104 -12.48 21.50 -17.55
N LEU A 105 -13.03 20.36 -17.11
CA LEU A 105 -12.26 19.19 -16.69
C LEU A 105 -11.95 18.23 -17.84
N SER A 106 -10.73 17.72 -17.84
CA SER A 106 -10.38 16.43 -18.46
C SER A 106 -9.57 15.60 -17.47
N LEU A 107 -9.70 14.28 -17.53
CA LEU A 107 -9.06 13.34 -16.61
C LEU A 107 -8.20 12.33 -17.37
N THR A 108 -7.03 12.02 -16.81
CA THR A 108 -6.31 10.78 -17.10
C THR A 108 -6.24 9.97 -15.81
N LEU A 109 -6.71 8.72 -15.86
CA LEU A 109 -6.64 7.81 -14.74
C LEU A 109 -5.34 7.02 -14.81
N VAL A 110 -4.64 6.94 -13.69
CA VAL A 110 -3.45 6.10 -13.54
C VAL A 110 -3.64 5.15 -12.38
N ASP A 111 -3.12 3.93 -12.53
CA ASP A 111 -3.17 2.88 -11.50
C ASP A 111 -4.61 2.55 -11.06
N HIS A 112 -5.59 2.82 -11.93
CA HIS A 112 -6.98 2.38 -11.89
C HIS A 112 -7.70 2.67 -13.20
N HIS A 113 -8.75 1.89 -13.47
CA HIS A 113 -9.61 2.06 -14.64
C HIS A 113 -11.09 2.28 -14.30
N VAL A 114 -11.47 2.20 -13.01
CA VAL A 114 -12.85 2.39 -12.53
C VAL A 114 -12.87 3.49 -11.48
N LEU A 115 -13.67 4.53 -11.72
CA LEU A 115 -13.91 5.58 -10.74
C LEU A 115 -14.84 5.05 -9.62
N PRO A 116 -14.62 5.45 -8.35
CA PRO A 116 -15.52 5.08 -7.26
C PRO A 116 -16.90 5.71 -7.48
N SER A 117 -17.92 5.17 -6.80
CA SER A 117 -19.32 5.59 -6.97
C SER A 117 -19.53 7.10 -6.79
N ARG A 118 -18.78 7.75 -5.87
CA ARG A 118 -18.80 9.22 -5.67
C ARG A 118 -18.42 10.02 -6.93
N ASP A 119 -17.60 9.43 -7.79
CA ASP A 119 -16.96 10.05 -8.95
C ASP A 119 -17.51 9.51 -10.27
N ARG A 120 -18.54 8.66 -10.25
CA ARG A 120 -19.20 8.13 -11.47
C ARG A 120 -19.58 9.21 -12.48
N ALA A 121 -20.03 10.38 -12.01
CA ALA A 121 -20.39 11.49 -12.88
C ALA A 121 -19.19 12.04 -13.69
N LEU A 122 -17.95 11.76 -13.27
CA LEU A 122 -16.74 12.23 -13.93
C LEU A 122 -16.27 11.28 -15.06
N GLU A 123 -16.92 10.13 -15.27
CA GLU A 123 -16.55 9.15 -16.31
C GLU A 123 -16.47 9.80 -17.70
N GLU A 124 -17.36 10.73 -18.02
CA GLU A 124 -17.37 11.45 -19.30
C GLU A 124 -16.17 12.39 -19.49
N ALA A 125 -15.51 12.79 -18.39
CA ALA A 125 -14.30 13.61 -18.43
C ALA A 125 -13.02 12.78 -18.65
N VAL A 126 -13.10 11.44 -18.56
CA VAL A 126 -11.93 10.56 -18.70
C VAL A 126 -11.49 10.46 -20.16
N THR A 127 -10.26 10.91 -20.40
CA THR A 127 -9.65 11.00 -21.74
C THR A 127 -8.56 9.97 -21.99
N GLU A 128 -8.00 9.34 -20.95
CA GLU A 128 -7.00 8.26 -21.05
C GLU A 128 -6.99 7.46 -19.74
N VAL A 129 -6.68 6.17 -19.85
CA VAL A 129 -6.50 5.27 -18.70
C VAL A 129 -5.19 4.51 -18.88
N ILE A 130 -4.34 4.50 -17.84
CA ILE A 130 -3.15 3.66 -17.74
C ILE A 130 -3.26 2.86 -16.44
N ASP A 131 -3.43 1.55 -16.53
CA ASP A 131 -3.57 0.68 -15.37
C ASP A 131 -2.78 -0.61 -15.60
N HIS A 132 -2.37 -1.27 -14.53
CA HIS A 132 -1.64 -2.54 -14.59
C HIS A 132 -2.48 -3.74 -14.12
N ARG A 133 -3.75 -3.51 -13.82
CA ARG A 133 -4.70 -4.52 -13.34
C ARG A 133 -5.51 -5.16 -14.48
N PRO A 134 -6.04 -6.38 -14.28
CA PRO A 134 -7.00 -6.96 -15.21
C PRO A 134 -8.20 -6.03 -15.39
N LEU A 135 -8.58 -5.78 -16.65
CA LEU A 135 -9.77 -4.99 -16.94
C LEU A 135 -11.03 -5.75 -16.51
N GLU A 136 -11.88 -5.09 -15.72
CA GLU A 136 -13.21 -5.58 -15.43
C GLU A 136 -14.06 -5.51 -16.70
N LEU A 137 -14.51 -6.67 -17.18
CA LEU A 137 -15.25 -6.85 -18.44
C LEU A 137 -16.68 -6.29 -18.36
N GLN A 138 -16.85 -4.97 -18.18
CA GLN A 138 -18.14 -4.30 -18.31
C GLN A 138 -18.02 -2.95 -19.00
N ARG A 139 -18.07 -2.99 -20.35
CA ARG A 139 -18.01 -1.86 -21.29
C ARG A 139 -16.63 -1.21 -21.40
N GLY A 140 -16.07 -1.25 -22.62
CA GLY A 140 -14.83 -0.55 -22.91
C GLY A 140 -14.99 0.97 -22.69
N PRO A 141 -14.02 1.64 -22.06
CA PRO A 141 -14.04 3.10 -21.93
C PRO A 141 -14.18 3.77 -23.30
N SER A 142 -14.79 4.97 -23.34
CA SER A 142 -14.86 5.79 -24.56
C SER A 142 -13.51 6.40 -24.95
N CYS A 143 -12.44 6.05 -24.22
CA CYS A 143 -11.12 6.65 -24.31
C CYS A 143 -10.04 5.57 -24.51
N PRO A 144 -8.81 5.96 -24.92
CA PRO A 144 -7.66 5.07 -24.95
C PRO A 144 -7.37 4.45 -23.58
N VAL A 145 -7.17 3.14 -23.56
CA VAL A 145 -6.84 2.36 -22.36
C VAL A 145 -5.55 1.58 -22.61
N THR A 146 -4.56 1.80 -21.76
CA THR A 146 -3.36 0.96 -21.64
C THR A 146 -3.52 0.12 -20.39
N ALA A 147 -3.86 -1.15 -20.55
CA ALA A 147 -3.98 -2.11 -19.47
C ALA A 147 -3.12 -3.34 -19.74
N GLU A 148 -2.05 -3.49 -18.98
CA GLU A 148 -1.10 -4.59 -19.11
C GLU A 148 -0.73 -5.14 -17.73
N LEU A 149 -0.70 -6.47 -17.60
CA LEU A 149 -0.27 -7.10 -16.35
C LEU A 149 1.25 -6.93 -16.16
N VAL A 150 1.64 -5.90 -15.42
CA VAL A 150 3.01 -5.62 -14.99
C VAL A 150 3.05 -5.40 -13.48
N GLY A 151 4.25 -5.41 -12.89
CA GLY A 151 4.41 -5.29 -11.43
C GLY A 151 4.03 -3.91 -10.88
N SER A 152 4.08 -2.86 -11.70
CA SER A 152 3.76 -1.49 -11.31
C SER A 152 3.18 -0.68 -12.48
N CYS A 153 2.17 0.14 -12.23
CA CYS A 153 1.67 1.14 -13.18
C CYS A 153 2.76 2.15 -13.58
N ALA A 154 3.68 2.48 -12.66
CA ALA A 154 4.83 3.33 -12.96
C ALA A 154 5.72 2.77 -14.09
N THR A 155 5.72 1.45 -14.33
CA THR A 155 6.37 0.84 -15.50
C THR A 155 5.72 1.31 -16.80
N LEU A 156 4.39 1.31 -16.87
CA LEU A 156 3.64 1.76 -18.05
C LEU A 156 3.77 3.28 -18.25
N VAL A 157 3.80 4.05 -17.17
CA VAL A 157 4.08 5.50 -17.24
C VAL A 157 5.50 5.76 -17.74
N THR A 158 6.49 4.99 -17.27
CA THR A 158 7.88 5.09 -17.75
C THR A 158 7.97 4.79 -19.24
N GLU A 159 7.30 3.72 -19.69
CA GLU A 159 7.15 3.39 -21.10
C GLU A 159 6.57 4.54 -21.91
N ARG A 160 5.43 5.08 -21.46
CA ARG A 160 4.72 6.19 -22.12
C ARG A 160 5.60 7.42 -22.32
N ILE A 161 6.46 7.72 -21.34
CA ILE A 161 7.41 8.85 -21.40
C ILE A 161 8.58 8.54 -22.36
N LEU A 162 9.17 7.35 -22.27
CA LEU A 162 10.37 6.99 -23.04
C LEU A 162 10.09 6.65 -24.50
N GLN A 163 8.88 6.22 -24.83
CA GLN A 163 8.44 6.01 -26.21
C GLN A 163 8.07 7.32 -26.92
N HIS A 164 7.83 8.40 -26.18
CA HIS A 164 7.53 9.69 -26.80
C HIS A 164 8.78 10.28 -27.48
N PRO A 165 8.68 10.86 -28.70
CA PRO A 165 9.85 11.34 -29.44
C PRO A 165 10.73 12.35 -28.69
N THR A 166 10.15 13.14 -27.81
CA THR A 166 10.88 14.15 -27.01
C THR A 166 11.59 13.56 -25.79
N GLN A 167 11.20 12.36 -25.32
CA GLN A 167 11.75 11.65 -24.16
C GLN A 167 12.05 12.56 -22.95
N VAL A 168 11.15 13.48 -22.62
CA VAL A 168 11.41 14.48 -21.58
C VAL A 168 11.27 13.85 -20.20
N LEU A 169 12.39 13.36 -19.67
CA LEU A 169 12.50 12.75 -18.35
C LEU A 169 13.66 13.42 -17.60
N ASP A 170 13.36 14.01 -16.45
CA ASP A 170 14.40 14.57 -15.56
C ASP A 170 14.78 13.58 -14.46
N ARG A 171 15.94 13.82 -13.84
CA ARG A 171 16.51 12.94 -12.82
C ARG A 171 15.57 12.69 -11.63
N GLN A 172 14.85 13.72 -11.16
CA GLN A 172 13.90 13.56 -10.05
C GLN A 172 12.74 12.67 -10.46
N THR A 173 12.15 12.88 -11.65
CA THR A 173 11.09 12.01 -12.17
C THR A 173 11.59 10.57 -12.34
N ALA A 174 12.81 10.38 -12.86
CA ALA A 174 13.42 9.06 -13.02
C ALA A 174 13.63 8.36 -11.66
N ALA A 175 14.08 9.08 -10.64
CA ALA A 175 14.26 8.53 -9.30
C ALA A 175 12.92 8.13 -8.63
N LEU A 176 11.87 8.92 -8.83
CA LEU A 176 10.52 8.57 -8.36
C LEU A 176 10.02 7.28 -9.02
N LEU A 177 10.09 7.22 -10.36
CA LEU A 177 9.67 6.04 -11.13
C LEU A 177 10.50 4.80 -10.77
N HIS A 178 11.82 4.94 -10.68
CA HIS A 178 12.73 3.85 -10.32
C HIS A 178 12.43 3.27 -8.94
N GLY A 179 12.34 4.11 -7.90
CA GLY A 179 12.06 3.66 -6.54
C GLY A 179 10.70 2.95 -6.42
N THR A 180 9.70 3.46 -7.14
CA THR A 180 8.34 2.89 -7.16
C THR A 180 8.30 1.51 -7.81
N ILE A 181 8.82 1.39 -9.04
CA ILE A 181 8.83 0.10 -9.75
C ILE A 181 9.66 -0.93 -8.96
N VAL A 182 10.79 -0.51 -8.38
CA VAL A 182 11.63 -1.37 -7.54
C VAL A 182 10.89 -1.86 -6.29
N LEU A 183 10.10 -1.01 -5.64
CA LEU A 183 9.31 -1.39 -4.46
C LEU A 183 8.21 -2.39 -4.82
N ASP A 184 7.39 -2.10 -5.82
CA ASP A 184 6.23 -2.94 -6.17
C ASP A 184 6.63 -4.28 -6.78
N CYS A 185 7.74 -4.29 -7.53
CA CYS A 185 8.34 -5.51 -8.07
C CYS A 185 9.27 -6.22 -7.09
N VAL A 186 9.28 -5.84 -5.81
CA VAL A 186 10.04 -6.51 -4.74
C VAL A 186 11.52 -6.69 -5.10
N ASN A 187 12.20 -5.59 -5.42
CA ASN A 187 13.61 -5.58 -5.86
C ASN A 187 13.88 -6.42 -7.13
N MET A 188 12.89 -6.55 -8.02
CA MET A 188 12.92 -7.41 -9.20
C MET A 188 13.09 -8.91 -8.88
N ALA A 189 12.68 -9.37 -7.69
CA ALA A 189 12.79 -10.76 -7.29
C ALA A 189 11.72 -11.64 -8.00
N PRO A 190 12.09 -12.54 -8.93
CA PRO A 190 11.11 -13.37 -9.64
C PRO A 190 10.33 -14.30 -8.72
N GLU A 191 10.96 -14.77 -7.64
CA GLU A 191 10.34 -15.61 -6.60
C GLU A 191 9.18 -14.95 -5.87
N ALA A 192 9.08 -13.62 -5.89
CA ALA A 192 7.97 -12.88 -5.31
C ALA A 192 6.70 -12.89 -6.21
N GLY A 193 6.82 -13.34 -7.46
CA GLY A 193 5.70 -13.48 -8.39
C GLY A 193 5.08 -12.17 -8.89
N LYS A 194 5.69 -11.01 -8.61
CA LYS A 194 5.17 -9.69 -9.00
C LYS A 194 5.86 -9.05 -10.21
N VAL A 195 7.15 -9.31 -10.38
CA VAL A 195 7.96 -8.68 -11.43
C VAL A 195 7.70 -9.31 -12.79
N THR A 196 7.69 -8.49 -13.83
CA THR A 196 7.64 -8.93 -15.24
C THR A 196 8.90 -8.52 -16.01
N PRO A 197 9.16 -9.11 -17.20
CA PRO A 197 10.25 -8.67 -18.06
C PRO A 197 10.17 -7.19 -18.43
N LYS A 198 8.96 -6.63 -18.54
CA LYS A 198 8.75 -5.21 -18.86
C LYS A 198 9.21 -4.30 -17.74
N ASP A 199 8.92 -4.65 -16.49
CA ASP A 199 9.40 -3.92 -15.30
C ASP A 199 10.93 -3.89 -15.26
N THR A 200 11.56 -5.07 -15.44
CA THR A 200 13.02 -5.21 -15.45
C THR A 200 13.64 -4.39 -16.58
N HIS A 201 13.02 -4.38 -17.76
CA HIS A 201 13.48 -3.62 -18.91
C HIS A 201 13.48 -2.11 -18.63
N TYR A 202 12.36 -1.55 -18.17
CA TYR A 202 12.24 -0.11 -17.95
C TYR A 202 13.05 0.38 -16.75
N VAL A 203 13.19 -0.41 -15.68
CA VAL A 203 14.12 -0.11 -14.58
C VAL A 203 15.57 -0.03 -15.09
N SER A 204 15.98 -0.98 -15.93
CA SER A 204 17.33 -0.98 -16.51
C SER A 204 17.56 0.21 -17.46
N LEU A 205 16.51 0.65 -18.19
CA LEU A 205 16.59 1.86 -19.01
C LEU A 205 16.72 3.14 -18.17
N LEU A 206 16.01 3.23 -17.04
CA LEU A 206 16.16 4.34 -16.10
C LEU A 206 17.58 4.40 -15.54
N GLU A 207 18.11 3.26 -15.08
CA GLU A 207 19.48 3.14 -14.55
C GLU A 207 20.54 3.49 -15.60
N SER A 208 20.34 3.06 -16.86
CA SER A 208 21.25 3.39 -17.95
C SER A 208 21.25 4.88 -18.30
N LYS A 209 20.09 5.56 -18.22
CA LYS A 209 19.98 6.99 -18.51
C LYS A 209 20.41 7.87 -17.34
N PHE A 210 20.29 7.37 -16.10
CA PHE A 210 20.62 8.07 -14.87
C PHE A 210 21.50 7.18 -13.96
N PRO A 211 22.81 7.07 -14.25
CA PRO A 211 23.72 6.17 -13.54
C PRO A 211 23.95 6.51 -12.07
N ASP A 212 23.53 7.70 -11.62
CA ASP A 212 23.62 8.17 -10.24
C ASP A 212 22.37 7.84 -9.40
N LEU A 213 21.40 7.12 -9.97
CA LEU A 213 20.30 6.54 -9.20
C LEU A 213 20.84 5.53 -8.17
N PRO A 214 20.19 5.41 -7.00
CA PRO A 214 20.58 4.42 -5.99
C PRO A 214 20.46 3.00 -6.56
N SER A 215 21.25 2.08 -6.01
CA SER A 215 21.08 0.65 -6.36
C SER A 215 19.68 0.16 -5.97
N ARG A 216 19.15 -0.82 -6.72
CA ARG A 216 17.82 -1.39 -6.48
C ARG A 216 17.64 -1.85 -5.03
N SER A 217 18.63 -2.58 -4.48
CA SER A 217 18.60 -3.01 -3.09
C SER A 217 18.60 -1.84 -2.10
N THR A 218 19.43 -0.81 -2.32
CA THR A 218 19.46 0.36 -1.44
C THR A 218 18.12 1.07 -1.39
N ILE A 219 17.49 1.34 -2.54
CA ILE A 219 16.21 2.05 -2.56
C ILE A 219 15.05 1.16 -2.08
N PHE A 220 15.09 -0.13 -2.41
CA PHE A 220 14.11 -1.11 -1.94
C PHE A 220 14.10 -1.19 -0.41
N GLU A 221 15.26 -1.41 0.21
CA GLU A 221 15.38 -1.50 1.68
C GLU A 221 14.95 -0.21 2.37
N ALA A 222 15.32 0.95 1.82
CA ALA A 222 14.94 2.24 2.37
C ALA A 222 13.43 2.49 2.31
N LEU A 223 12.79 2.22 1.16
CA LEU A 223 11.34 2.34 1.01
C LEU A 223 10.59 1.30 1.85
N GLN A 224 11.11 0.07 1.91
CA GLN A 224 10.51 -1.00 2.69
C GLN A 224 10.55 -0.69 4.19
N LYS A 225 11.65 -0.10 4.67
CA LYS A 225 11.76 0.43 6.03
C LYS A 225 10.78 1.58 6.27
N ALA A 226 10.72 2.55 5.36
CA ALA A 226 9.82 3.70 5.48
C ALA A 226 8.34 3.29 5.52
N LYS A 227 7.93 2.28 4.75
CA LYS A 227 6.57 1.75 4.72
C LYS A 227 6.03 1.33 6.09
N PHE A 228 6.91 0.78 6.93
CA PHE A 228 6.58 0.32 8.28
C PHE A 228 7.04 1.28 9.38
N ASP A 229 7.70 2.38 9.04
CA ASP A 229 8.13 3.39 10.00
C ASP A 229 6.95 4.27 10.42
N VAL A 230 6.48 4.05 11.65
CA VAL A 230 5.39 4.81 12.27
C VAL A 230 5.90 5.89 13.24
N SER A 231 7.21 6.08 13.36
CA SER A 231 7.80 6.97 14.38
C SER A 231 7.43 8.45 14.20
N GLY A 232 7.14 8.86 12.96
CA GLY A 232 6.68 10.22 12.62
C GLY A 232 5.16 10.44 12.75
N LEU A 233 4.39 9.41 13.08
CA LEU A 233 2.92 9.48 13.11
C LEU A 233 2.39 9.79 14.51
N THR A 234 1.33 10.59 14.55
CA THR A 234 0.51 10.74 15.76
C THR A 234 -0.26 9.46 16.07
N THR A 235 -0.74 9.28 17.30
CA THR A 235 -1.55 8.09 17.68
C THR A 235 -2.79 7.92 16.80
N ASP A 236 -3.48 9.02 16.49
CA ASP A 236 -4.61 9.01 15.56
C ASP A 236 -4.18 8.51 14.18
N GLN A 237 -3.09 9.04 13.62
CA GLN A 237 -2.56 8.60 12.34
C GLN A 237 -2.13 7.12 12.34
N MET A 238 -1.49 6.64 13.41
CA MET A 238 -1.13 5.22 13.54
C MET A 238 -2.35 4.31 13.47
N LEU A 239 -3.46 4.69 14.13
CA LEU A 239 -4.72 3.94 14.09
C LEU A 239 -5.38 3.97 12.71
N ARG A 240 -5.15 5.04 11.94
CA ARG A 240 -5.73 5.23 10.60
C ARG A 240 -4.90 4.62 9.47
N LYS A 241 -3.59 4.43 9.66
CA LYS A 241 -2.65 3.97 8.61
C LYS A 241 -3.08 2.66 7.93
N ASP A 242 -3.50 1.68 8.72
CA ASP A 242 -4.03 0.39 8.23
C ASP A 242 -5.39 0.13 8.90
N LEU A 243 -6.32 1.07 8.69
CA LEU A 243 -7.69 0.98 9.15
C LEU A 243 -8.57 0.38 8.07
N LYS A 244 -9.22 -0.74 8.39
CA LYS A 244 -10.29 -1.33 7.58
C LYS A 244 -11.63 -1.12 8.26
N THR A 245 -12.61 -0.63 7.52
CA THR A 245 -13.96 -0.38 8.05
C THR A 245 -14.98 -1.16 7.25
N LEU A 246 -15.89 -1.84 7.95
CA LEU A 246 -17.02 -2.58 7.41
C LEU A 246 -18.31 -1.99 7.99
N SER A 247 -19.24 -1.59 7.14
CA SER A 247 -20.52 -1.02 7.56
C SER A 247 -21.68 -1.94 7.20
N GLY A 248 -22.42 -2.39 8.22
CA GLY A 248 -23.72 -3.05 8.07
C GLY A 248 -24.87 -2.08 8.38
N LYS A 249 -26.11 -2.60 8.36
CA LYS A 249 -27.30 -1.79 8.68
C LYS A 249 -27.36 -1.35 10.13
N GLU A 250 -26.83 -2.15 11.05
CA GLU A 250 -26.95 -1.94 12.50
C GLU A 250 -25.63 -1.55 13.18
N ALA A 251 -24.49 -1.84 12.55
CA ALA A 251 -23.18 -1.60 13.14
C ALA A 251 -22.14 -1.30 12.07
N THR A 252 -21.18 -0.46 12.44
CA THR A 252 -19.93 -0.25 11.72
C THR A 252 -18.79 -0.79 12.56
N ILE A 253 -18.01 -1.70 11.99
CA ILE A 253 -16.82 -2.29 12.61
C ILE A 253 -15.60 -1.66 11.95
N ALA A 254 -14.66 -1.18 12.76
CA ALA A 254 -13.41 -0.61 12.28
C ALA A 254 -12.25 -1.36 12.95
N ILE A 255 -11.30 -1.83 12.15
CA ILE A 255 -10.16 -2.66 12.56
C ILE A 255 -8.89 -1.92 12.16
N SER A 256 -8.11 -1.50 13.15
CA SER A 256 -6.78 -0.90 12.94
C SER A 256 -5.69 -1.93 13.17
N ALA A 257 -4.76 -2.05 12.24
CA ALA A 257 -3.49 -2.74 12.49
C ALA A 257 -2.42 -1.72 12.91
N ILE A 258 -1.70 -2.02 13.99
CA ILE A 258 -0.56 -1.22 14.46
C ILE A 258 0.68 -2.09 14.44
N TYR A 259 1.72 -1.61 13.77
CA TYR A 259 3.01 -2.28 13.73
C TYR A 259 3.79 -1.98 15.01
N VAL A 260 4.00 -3.01 15.82
CA VAL A 260 4.85 -2.97 17.02
C VAL A 260 5.88 -4.08 16.94
N SER A 261 7.06 -3.86 17.53
CA SER A 261 8.08 -4.90 17.63
C SER A 261 7.54 -6.10 18.40
N LEU A 262 7.90 -7.31 17.97
CA LEU A 262 7.58 -8.55 18.67
C LEU A 262 8.11 -8.54 20.12
N GLN A 263 9.24 -7.88 20.38
CA GLN A 263 9.81 -7.77 21.73
C GLN A 263 8.92 -6.92 22.65
N VAL A 264 8.21 -5.91 22.11
CA VAL A 264 7.22 -5.15 22.87
C VAL A 264 6.05 -6.05 23.28
N SER A 265 5.53 -6.86 22.35
CA SER A 265 4.47 -7.84 22.66
C SER A 265 4.93 -8.83 23.73
N GLN A 266 6.15 -9.37 23.61
CA GLN A 266 6.72 -10.27 24.61
C GLN A 266 6.92 -9.59 25.98
N ALA A 267 7.31 -8.31 26.02
CA ALA A 267 7.44 -7.57 27.26
C ALA A 267 6.09 -7.41 27.98
N LEU A 268 5.02 -7.18 27.21
CA LEU A 268 3.65 -7.11 27.75
C LEU A 268 3.18 -8.47 28.27
N GLU A 269 3.39 -9.55 27.49
CA GLU A 269 3.06 -10.93 27.89
C GLU A 269 3.77 -11.37 29.17
N ARG A 270 5.03 -10.94 29.36
CA ARG A 270 5.87 -11.33 30.49
C ARG A 270 5.79 -10.36 31.67
N SER A 271 5.00 -9.29 31.58
CA SER A 271 4.90 -8.28 32.63
C SER A 271 4.37 -8.89 33.92
N SER A 272 5.16 -8.83 34.99
CA SER A 272 4.75 -9.23 36.33
C SER A 272 4.53 -8.03 37.27
N ASP A 273 5.02 -6.84 36.92
CA ASP A 273 4.83 -5.61 37.70
C ASP A 273 4.66 -4.35 36.81
N PRO A 274 3.42 -3.87 36.61
CA PRO A 274 2.17 -4.51 37.02
C PRO A 274 1.87 -5.74 36.16
N SER A 275 1.43 -6.82 36.80
CA SER A 275 0.90 -7.98 36.09
C SER A 275 -0.32 -7.57 35.28
N LEU A 276 -0.32 -7.85 33.97
CA LEU A 276 -1.48 -7.64 33.10
C LEU A 276 -2.48 -8.82 33.17
N ASP A 277 -2.04 -9.95 33.72
CA ASP A 277 -2.83 -11.20 33.82
C ASP A 277 -3.43 -11.59 32.46
N LEU A 278 -2.60 -11.59 31.42
CA LEU A 278 -3.01 -11.92 30.06
C LEU A 278 -3.18 -13.44 29.94
N SER A 279 -4.42 -13.90 29.79
CA SER A 279 -4.72 -15.30 29.48
C SER A 279 -4.97 -15.45 27.99
N PRO A 280 -4.27 -16.37 27.28
CA PRO A 280 -4.55 -16.64 25.88
C PRO A 280 -6.02 -17.02 25.68
N ARG A 281 -6.64 -16.38 24.69
CA ARG A 281 -7.99 -16.69 24.25
C ARG A 281 -7.90 -17.45 22.93
N GLU A 282 -8.71 -18.50 22.80
CA GLU A 282 -8.79 -19.24 21.55
C GLU A 282 -9.16 -18.30 20.41
N SER A 283 -8.30 -18.28 19.40
CA SER A 283 -8.52 -17.59 18.15
C SER A 283 -8.91 -18.62 17.11
N PRO A 284 -9.92 -18.36 16.26
CA PRO A 284 -10.25 -19.22 15.14
C PRO A 284 -9.12 -19.28 14.08
N SER A 285 -8.10 -18.42 14.19
CA SER A 285 -6.90 -18.44 13.36
C SER A 285 -5.64 -18.70 14.21
N PRO A 286 -4.80 -19.69 13.85
CA PRO A 286 -3.55 -19.97 14.56
C PRO A 286 -2.50 -18.86 14.43
N ALA A 287 -2.66 -17.96 13.45
CA ALA A 287 -1.78 -16.81 13.25
C ALA A 287 -2.12 -15.60 14.15
N ILE A 288 -3.28 -15.63 14.82
CA ILE A 288 -3.74 -14.54 15.69
C ILE A 288 -3.68 -15.01 17.12
N ARG A 289 -2.94 -14.28 17.96
CA ARG A 289 -2.99 -14.44 19.42
C ARG A 289 -3.93 -13.39 20.00
N ALA A 290 -4.97 -13.86 20.66
CA ALA A 290 -5.86 -13.03 21.44
C ALA A 290 -5.60 -13.28 22.93
N TYR A 291 -5.80 -12.25 23.75
CA TYR A 291 -5.65 -12.35 25.20
C TYR A 291 -6.87 -11.72 25.87
N ASP A 292 -7.40 -12.39 26.89
CA ASP A 292 -8.25 -11.73 27.88
C ASP A 292 -7.32 -11.07 28.92
N GLN A 293 -7.54 -9.79 29.20
CA GLN A 293 -6.78 -9.07 30.22
C GLN A 293 -7.46 -9.24 31.57
N GLY A 294 -6.98 -10.18 32.38
CA GLY A 294 -7.52 -10.48 33.71
C GLY A 294 -7.38 -9.32 34.69
N ASN A 295 -6.30 -8.52 34.56
CA ASN A 295 -6.15 -7.29 35.33
C ASN A 295 -6.86 -6.11 34.64
N ALA A 296 -8.19 -6.08 34.73
CA ALA A 296 -9.02 -5.04 34.13
C ALA A 296 -8.72 -3.61 34.65
N VAL A 297 -8.07 -3.47 35.83
CA VAL A 297 -7.66 -2.18 36.39
C VAL A 297 -6.27 -1.72 35.92
N ALA A 298 -5.53 -2.57 35.21
CA ALA A 298 -4.29 -2.19 34.53
C ALA A 298 -4.59 -1.37 33.27
N SER A 299 -4.96 -0.11 33.49
CA SER A 299 -5.10 0.89 32.44
C SER A 299 -3.75 1.25 31.81
N ARG A 300 -3.77 2.09 30.76
CA ARG A 300 -2.55 2.67 30.13
C ARG A 300 -1.51 3.18 31.14
N LYS A 301 -1.94 3.77 32.27
CA LYS A 301 -1.03 4.29 33.31
C LYS A 301 -0.18 3.19 33.98
N LYS A 302 -0.69 1.96 34.02
CA LYS A 302 -0.01 0.77 34.55
C LYS A 302 0.82 0.07 33.47
N VAL A 303 0.37 0.09 32.22
CA VAL A 303 1.12 -0.47 31.08
C VAL A 303 2.39 0.36 30.75
N LEU A 304 2.32 1.69 30.88
CA LEU A 304 3.42 2.61 30.55
C LEU A 304 4.74 2.27 31.27
N PRO A 305 4.77 2.03 32.60
CA PRO A 305 5.97 1.58 33.30
C PRO A 305 6.62 0.31 32.73
N VAL A 306 5.82 -0.66 32.27
CA VAL A 306 6.32 -1.91 31.66
C VAL A 306 7.09 -1.60 30.37
N ILE A 307 6.49 -0.77 29.51
CA ILE A 307 7.10 -0.36 28.26
C ILE A 307 8.35 0.49 28.52
N GLN A 308 8.31 1.40 29.50
CA GLN A 308 9.46 2.22 29.89
C GLN A 308 10.63 1.37 30.41
N ALA A 309 10.35 0.35 31.22
CA ALA A 309 11.36 -0.58 31.72
C ALA A 309 11.98 -1.38 30.58
N PHE A 310 11.16 -1.89 29.65
CA PHE A 310 11.63 -2.56 28.44
C PHE A 310 12.54 -1.66 27.60
N LEU A 311 12.08 -0.45 27.26
CA LEU A 311 12.85 0.51 26.46
C LEU A 311 14.18 0.88 27.13
N SER A 312 14.18 1.05 28.45
CA SER A 312 15.42 1.32 29.21
C SER A 312 16.44 0.19 29.08
N VAL A 313 16.01 -1.08 29.00
CA VAL A 313 16.89 -2.24 28.78
C VAL A 313 17.34 -2.32 27.33
N TRP A 314 16.42 -2.04 26.40
CA TRP A 314 16.67 -2.02 24.97
C TRP A 314 17.75 -0.99 24.58
N ASP A 315 17.63 0.25 25.06
CA ASP A 315 18.55 1.35 24.75
C ASP A 315 19.97 1.12 25.31
N ARG A 316 20.11 0.30 26.34
CA ARG A 316 21.41 -0.09 26.92
C ARG A 316 22.11 -1.21 26.13
N GLY A 317 21.57 -1.61 24.97
CA GLY A 317 22.12 -2.70 24.15
C GLY A 317 21.90 -4.10 24.74
N GLY A 318 21.05 -4.24 25.76
CA GLY A 318 20.85 -5.50 26.49
C GLY A 318 20.15 -6.62 25.70
N LEU A 319 19.68 -6.33 24.49
CA LEU A 319 19.00 -7.26 23.58
C LEU A 319 19.58 -7.20 22.16
N ALA A 320 20.87 -6.85 22.01
CA ALA A 320 21.56 -6.92 20.73
C ALA A 320 21.72 -8.39 20.30
N GLY A 321 20.78 -8.88 19.49
CA GLY A 321 20.84 -10.23 18.94
C GLY A 321 19.51 -10.75 18.44
N THR A 322 18.91 -10.06 17.46
CA THR A 322 18.12 -10.63 16.35
C THR A 322 17.59 -9.46 15.51
N ASP A 323 18.40 -8.98 14.57
CA ASP A 323 17.85 -8.26 13.42
C ASP A 323 16.93 -9.23 12.67
N MET A 324 15.63 -8.99 12.78
CA MET A 324 14.63 -9.75 12.04
C MET A 324 14.56 -9.20 10.61
N GLN A 325 15.32 -9.83 9.70
CA GLN A 325 14.73 -10.18 8.41
C GLN A 325 13.57 -11.15 8.68
N PRO A 326 12.44 -11.06 7.99
CA PRO A 326 11.36 -12.03 8.14
C PRO A 326 11.91 -13.43 7.82
N GLU A 327 12.06 -14.28 8.84
CA GLU A 327 12.48 -15.67 8.67
C GLU A 327 11.40 -16.42 7.89
N ALA A 328 11.77 -16.90 6.71
CA ALA A 328 11.06 -17.99 6.05
C ALA A 328 11.03 -19.19 7.00
N THR A 329 9.85 -19.77 7.19
CA THR A 329 9.60 -20.85 8.13
C THR A 329 10.51 -22.06 7.88
N ASP A 330 11.13 -22.53 8.96
CA ASP A 330 11.99 -23.71 9.09
C ASP A 330 11.24 -25.01 8.70
N ARG A 331 11.26 -25.36 7.41
CA ARG A 331 10.91 -26.71 6.91
C ARG A 331 11.99 -27.36 6.03
N ASP A 332 13.10 -26.68 5.76
CA ASP A 332 14.09 -27.14 4.75
C ASP A 332 15.40 -27.73 5.30
N ARG A 333 15.48 -28.04 6.61
CA ARG A 333 16.69 -28.64 7.19
C ARG A 333 16.49 -30.05 7.71
N LYS A 334 16.17 -30.98 6.81
CA LYS A 334 16.46 -32.40 7.04
C LYS A 334 16.74 -33.13 5.73
N MET A 335 18.00 -33.15 5.32
CA MET A 335 18.68 -34.32 4.73
C MET A 335 20.12 -33.93 4.35
N ARG A 336 21.05 -34.10 5.30
CA ARG A 336 22.43 -34.46 4.98
C ARG A 336 22.98 -35.39 6.04
N ALA A 337 23.15 -36.65 5.65
CA ALA A 337 24.16 -37.57 6.15
C ALA A 337 24.41 -38.65 5.08
N ASP A 338 25.32 -38.36 4.14
CA ASP A 338 26.56 -39.10 3.83
C ASP A 338 26.56 -40.58 3.34
N PRO A 339 27.66 -41.04 2.69
CA PRO A 339 27.61 -41.60 1.33
C PRO A 339 28.12 -43.05 1.22
N SER A 340 27.80 -43.75 0.12
CA SER A 340 28.61 -44.87 -0.40
C SER A 340 28.13 -45.41 -1.75
N GLY A 341 29.06 -45.67 -2.68
CA GLY A 341 29.04 -46.93 -3.46
C GLY A 341 28.64 -46.90 -4.94
N ALA A 342 29.60 -46.53 -5.79
CA ALA A 342 30.00 -47.19 -7.04
C ALA A 342 28.98 -47.83 -8.04
N ALA A 343 29.14 -47.35 -9.28
CA ALA A 343 29.27 -48.10 -10.54
C ALA A 343 28.00 -48.59 -11.29
N GLY A 344 27.86 -48.09 -12.53
CA GLY A 344 27.79 -48.98 -13.70
C GLY A 344 26.63 -48.78 -14.69
N ARG A 345 27.00 -48.21 -15.87
CA ARG A 345 26.57 -48.61 -17.23
C ARG A 345 25.12 -48.36 -17.69
N ASP A 346 25.01 -47.42 -18.65
CA ASP A 346 24.16 -47.46 -19.85
C ASP A 346 24.36 -48.78 -20.66
N PRO A 347 23.50 -49.19 -21.62
CA PRO A 347 22.75 -48.27 -22.51
C PRO A 347 21.37 -48.73 -23.04
N GLU A 348 20.74 -47.77 -23.74
CA GLU A 348 20.18 -47.91 -25.10
C GLU A 348 18.69 -48.23 -25.36
N LEU A 349 18.16 -47.45 -26.31
CA LEU A 349 17.11 -47.72 -27.31
C LEU A 349 15.64 -47.38 -27.00
N GLY A 350 15.21 -46.21 -27.49
CA GLY A 350 14.51 -46.15 -28.79
C GLY A 350 12.98 -45.97 -28.80
N ARG A 351 12.58 -44.94 -29.56
CA ARG A 351 11.35 -44.78 -30.38
C ARG A 351 10.07 -44.19 -29.73
N ASP A 352 9.78 -42.95 -30.12
CA ASP A 352 8.44 -42.39 -30.40
C ASP A 352 7.78 -43.04 -31.66
N PRO A 353 6.54 -42.72 -32.11
CA PRO A 353 5.45 -41.87 -31.55
C PRO A 353 4.03 -42.51 -31.66
N LYS A 354 2.98 -41.87 -31.10
CA LYS A 354 1.67 -41.56 -31.77
C LYS A 354 0.54 -41.15 -30.79
N ASP A 355 -0.04 -39.97 -31.05
CA ASP A 355 -1.36 -39.42 -30.66
C ASP A 355 -2.58 -40.24 -31.19
N PRO A 356 -3.87 -39.91 -30.89
CA PRO A 356 -4.50 -39.09 -29.84
C PRO A 356 -5.84 -39.68 -29.22
N ALA A 357 -6.44 -38.91 -28.30
CA ALA A 357 -7.90 -38.68 -28.08
C ALA A 357 -8.73 -39.48 -27.03
N LYS A 358 -9.16 -38.71 -26.00
CA LYS A 358 -10.51 -38.54 -25.39
C LYS A 358 -11.21 -39.72 -24.67
N SER A 359 -11.39 -39.57 -23.34
CA SER A 359 -12.64 -39.09 -22.67
C SER A 359 -12.97 -39.80 -21.34
N HIS A 360 -13.43 -38.97 -20.39
CA HIS A 360 -14.20 -39.24 -19.16
C HIS A 360 -13.68 -40.25 -18.12
N HIS A 361 -13.40 -39.75 -16.90
CA HIS A 361 -14.23 -40.07 -15.74
C HIS A 361 -13.99 -39.10 -14.58
N LEU A 362 -15.10 -38.73 -13.94
CA LEU A 362 -15.19 -38.02 -12.67
C LEU A 362 -14.55 -38.86 -11.56
N GLY A 363 -13.74 -38.22 -10.72
CA GLY A 363 -13.25 -38.75 -9.46
C GLY A 363 -12.94 -37.58 -8.54
N ASP A 364 -13.61 -37.56 -7.39
CA ASP A 364 -13.36 -36.66 -6.27
C ASP A 364 -11.88 -36.75 -5.85
N ASP A 365 -11.17 -35.63 -5.90
CA ASP A 365 -9.93 -35.46 -5.15
C ASP A 365 -10.04 -34.16 -4.35
N LEU A 366 -10.19 -34.34 -3.04
CA LEU A 366 -10.04 -33.33 -2.01
C LEU A 366 -8.62 -32.77 -2.10
N VAL A 367 -8.49 -31.55 -2.61
CA VAL A 367 -7.21 -30.84 -2.61
C VAL A 367 -7.06 -30.21 -1.23
N ASP A 368 -6.10 -30.73 -0.47
CA ASP A 368 -5.57 -30.15 0.75
C ASP A 368 -4.91 -28.81 0.38
N ASP A 369 -5.67 -27.72 0.52
CA ASP A 369 -5.22 -26.36 0.20
C ASP A 369 -4.43 -25.80 1.39
N ASP A 370 -3.21 -26.32 1.57
CA ASP A 370 -2.25 -25.86 2.57
C ASP A 370 -1.12 -25.05 1.90
N ALA A 371 -1.48 -24.29 0.85
CA ALA A 371 -0.60 -23.29 0.26
C ALA A 371 -0.60 -22.03 1.15
N PRO A 372 0.57 -21.50 1.54
CA PRO A 372 0.63 -20.23 2.25
C PRO A 372 0.05 -19.15 1.34
N LEU A 373 -1.11 -18.60 1.73
CA LEU A 373 -1.68 -17.43 1.06
C LEU A 373 -0.64 -16.31 1.10
N PRO A 374 -0.33 -15.66 -0.03
CA PRO A 374 0.57 -14.51 -0.04
C PRO A 374 0.02 -13.43 0.90
N PRO A 375 0.88 -12.64 1.57
CA PRO A 375 0.43 -11.55 2.41
C PRO A 375 -0.50 -10.66 1.58
N THR A 376 -1.71 -10.44 2.10
CA THR A 376 -2.73 -9.66 1.40
C THR A 376 -2.13 -8.28 1.11
N PRO A 377 -2.11 -7.80 -0.15
CA PRO A 377 -1.68 -6.45 -0.42
C PRO A 377 -2.50 -5.49 0.45
N MET A 378 -1.85 -4.48 1.04
CA MET A 378 -2.48 -3.57 2.02
C MET A 378 -3.74 -2.86 1.48
N ASN A 379 -3.98 -2.90 0.16
CA ASN A 379 -5.12 -2.28 -0.49
C ASN A 379 -5.90 -3.26 -1.40
N SER A 380 -6.14 -4.49 -0.95
CA SER A 380 -7.02 -5.41 -1.68
C SER A 380 -8.48 -4.92 -1.62
N LEU A 381 -8.94 -4.43 -2.78
CA LEU A 381 -10.30 -4.08 -3.22
C LEU A 381 -11.44 -4.31 -2.20
N VAL A 382 -12.01 -3.19 -1.76
CA VAL A 382 -13.38 -3.11 -1.25
C VAL A 382 -14.10 -2.15 -2.20
N ASP A 383 -15.27 -2.51 -2.72
CA ASP A 383 -16.06 -1.77 -3.74
C ASP A 383 -16.49 -0.34 -3.35
N GLU A 384 -16.13 0.09 -2.13
CA GLU A 384 -16.25 1.46 -1.65
C GLU A 384 -15.01 1.75 -0.80
N CYS A 385 -14.29 2.84 -1.07
CA CYS A 385 -13.35 3.34 -0.08
C CYS A 385 -14.14 3.75 1.18
N PRO A 386 -13.85 3.16 2.34
CA PRO A 386 -14.58 3.49 3.56
C PRO A 386 -14.40 4.95 4.03
N LEU A 387 -13.58 5.74 3.33
CA LEU A 387 -13.37 7.17 3.53
C LEU A 387 -14.39 8.05 2.79
N ASP A 388 -15.29 7.48 1.97
CA ASP A 388 -16.27 8.22 1.15
C ASP A 388 -17.23 9.11 1.95
N ARG A 389 -17.44 8.79 3.24
CA ARG A 389 -18.29 9.57 4.15
C ARG A 389 -17.49 10.47 5.09
N GLY A 390 -16.19 10.61 4.83
CA GLY A 390 -15.21 11.07 5.81
C GLY A 390 -14.98 10.01 6.89
N LEU A 391 -13.75 9.94 7.41
CA LEU A 391 -13.48 9.16 8.61
C LEU A 391 -14.44 9.61 9.73
N PRO A 392 -14.99 8.69 10.54
CA PRO A 392 -15.55 9.09 11.81
C PRO A 392 -14.49 9.95 12.51
N LYS A 393 -14.87 11.10 13.09
CA LYS A 393 -13.95 11.94 13.87
C LYS A 393 -13.52 11.17 15.12
N LEU A 394 -12.62 10.21 14.93
CA LEU A 394 -12.02 9.35 15.93
C LEU A 394 -10.79 10.09 16.45
N SER A 395 -11.01 11.19 17.18
CA SER A 395 -9.90 11.76 17.92
C SER A 395 -9.41 10.74 18.96
N ALA A 396 -8.14 10.82 19.36
CA ALA A 396 -7.62 9.98 20.43
C ALA A 396 -8.51 10.08 21.69
N GLU A 397 -9.07 11.26 21.96
CA GLU A 397 -10.04 11.50 23.03
C GLU A 397 -11.38 10.78 22.78
N ALA A 398 -11.91 10.76 21.56
CA ALA A 398 -13.15 10.07 21.23
C ALA A 398 -13.01 8.54 21.34
N VAL A 399 -11.86 7.99 20.93
CA VAL A 399 -11.52 6.57 21.15
C VAL A 399 -11.41 6.31 22.66
N PHE A 400 -10.70 7.16 23.39
CA PHE A 400 -10.51 7.05 24.84
C PHE A 400 -11.84 7.14 25.60
N GLU A 401 -12.74 8.05 25.21
CA GLU A 401 -14.07 8.21 25.79
C GLU A 401 -14.93 6.97 25.54
N ARG A 402 -14.86 6.38 24.33
CA ARG A 402 -15.61 5.18 23.98
C ARG A 402 -15.12 3.95 24.73
N PHE A 403 -13.80 3.77 24.88
CA PHE A 403 -13.23 2.71 25.73
C PHE A 403 -13.59 2.89 27.21
N ASN A 404 -13.58 4.11 27.74
CA ASN A 404 -14.01 4.40 29.11
C ASN A 404 -15.49 4.08 29.33
N ARG A 405 -16.37 4.40 28.37
CA ARG A 405 -17.80 4.06 28.44
C ARG A 405 -18.02 2.54 28.45
N ILE A 406 -17.25 1.76 27.68
CA ILE A 406 -17.32 0.29 27.68
C ILE A 406 -16.90 -0.29 29.04
N ALA A 407 -15.87 0.28 29.67
CA ALA A 407 -15.43 -0.12 31.01
C ALA A 407 -16.52 0.15 32.09
N VAL A 408 -17.23 1.28 31.99
CA VAL A 408 -18.30 1.67 32.94
C VAL A 408 -19.58 0.82 32.76
N VAL A 409 -19.92 0.43 31.52
CA VAL A 409 -21.07 -0.44 31.25
C VAL A 409 -20.84 -1.86 31.79
N ARG A 410 -19.59 -2.35 31.79
CA ARG A 410 -19.27 -3.67 32.38
C ARG A 410 -19.24 -3.67 33.91
N SER A 411 -18.82 -2.57 34.55
CA SER A 411 -18.82 -2.47 36.01
C SER A 411 -20.23 -2.32 36.62
N SER A 412 -21.21 -1.84 35.84
CA SER A 412 -22.60 -1.68 36.30
C SER A 412 -23.44 -2.97 36.17
N THR A 413 -22.97 -3.97 35.43
CA THR A 413 -23.61 -5.30 35.35
C THR A 413 -23.17 -6.28 36.45
N GLU A 414 -22.16 -5.95 37.26
CA GLU A 414 -21.65 -6.84 38.33
C GLU A 414 -22.06 -6.44 39.76
N GLU A 415 -22.76 -5.32 39.97
CA GLU A 415 -23.28 -4.94 41.29
C GLU A 415 -24.81 -5.04 41.37
N SER A 416 -25.32 -6.19 41.84
CA SER A 416 -26.30 -6.26 42.94
C SER A 416 -26.62 -7.72 43.34
N PRO A 417 -26.49 -8.09 44.63
CA PRO A 417 -26.88 -9.38 45.17
C PRO A 417 -28.28 -9.30 45.83
N GLU A 418 -29.16 -10.26 45.60
CA GLU A 418 -30.28 -10.50 46.52
C GLU A 418 -30.21 -11.90 47.12
N LYS A 419 -29.85 -11.90 48.41
CA LYS A 419 -30.10 -12.97 49.37
C LYS A 419 -31.60 -13.26 49.44
N LYS A 420 -31.97 -14.54 49.42
CA LYS A 420 -33.11 -15.06 50.20
C LYS A 420 -32.62 -16.21 51.06
#